data_AF-A0A956JJ97-F1
#
_entry.id   AF-A0A956JJ97-F1
#
_cell.length_a   1.000
_cell.length_b   1.000
_cell.length_c   1.000
_cell.angle_alpha   90.00
_cell.angle_beta   90.00
_cell.angle_gamma   90.00
#
_symmetry.space_group_name_H-M   'P 1'
#
loop_
_entity.id
_entity.type
_entity.pdbx_description
1 polymer ?
#
loop_
_entity_poly.entity_id
_entity_poly.type
_entity_poly.pdbx_seq_one_letter_code
_entity_poly.pdbx_strand_id
1 'polypeptide(L)'
;MAIDARPFLRQRGPEAGRVHPLIFGDNLVGRDATAEVFLDRADVSRRHALLRVDRDGVVVEDLGSKNGVLVDGEAIAGPTAIAHGACFQVGDTVFEVSHPGAQVAAALARAGETTVTRAGRRRGQEPADAAPSLSIRWPVLATVLFAAAVVVLLLSGAEL
;
A
#
# COMPACT_ATOMS: atom_id res chain seq x y z
N MET A 1 8.15 26.64 -8.07
CA MET A 1 7.87 25.84 -9.27
C MET A 1 7.97 24.38 -8.86
N ALA A 2 6.90 23.80 -8.32
CA ALA A 2 6.88 22.38 -7.99
C ALA A 2 6.77 21.63 -9.32
N ILE A 3 7.85 20.96 -9.72
CA ILE A 3 7.80 19.99 -10.79
C ILE A 3 6.76 18.95 -10.34
N ASP A 4 5.62 18.91 -11.03
CA ASP A 4 4.59 17.89 -10.90
C ASP A 4 5.17 16.56 -11.44
N ALA A 5 6.17 16.06 -10.73
CA ALA A 5 6.88 14.85 -11.08
C ALA A 5 5.97 13.69 -10.70
N ARG A 6 5.27 13.17 -11.71
CA ARG A 6 4.40 12.00 -11.57
C ARG A 6 5.19 10.84 -10.94
N PRO A 7 4.59 10.11 -9.97
CA PRO A 7 5.22 8.92 -9.43
C PRO A 7 5.53 7.91 -10.53
N PHE A 8 6.60 7.14 -10.36
CA PHE A 8 7.00 6.11 -11.32
C PHE A 8 7.72 4.96 -10.63
N LEU A 9 7.73 3.80 -11.30
CA LEU A 9 8.57 2.66 -10.94
C LEU A 9 9.80 2.62 -11.83
N ARG A 10 10.95 2.30 -11.24
CA ARG A 10 12.18 2.02 -11.98
C ARG A 10 12.54 0.55 -11.82
N GLN A 11 12.68 -0.20 -12.90
CA GLN A 11 13.21 -1.55 -12.84
C GLN A 11 14.69 -1.53 -12.44
N ARG A 12 15.07 -2.46 -11.57
CA ARG A 12 16.44 -2.75 -11.14
C ARG A 12 16.94 -4.05 -11.80
N GLY A 13 18.25 -4.29 -11.79
CA GLY A 13 18.86 -5.52 -12.33
C GLY A 13 19.26 -5.45 -13.82
N PRO A 14 19.27 -6.57 -14.56
CA PRO A 14 19.70 -6.62 -15.97
C PRO A 14 18.84 -5.76 -16.90
N GLU A 15 17.58 -5.56 -16.53
CA GLU A 15 16.61 -4.70 -17.22
C GLU A 15 16.60 -3.27 -16.62
N ALA A 16 17.66 -2.90 -15.89
CA ALA A 16 17.73 -1.61 -15.22
C ALA A 16 17.61 -0.45 -16.22
N GLY A 17 16.80 0.54 -15.84
CA GLY A 17 16.60 1.76 -16.61
C GLY A 17 15.21 1.87 -17.23
N ARG A 18 14.44 0.77 -17.33
CA ARG A 18 13.03 0.86 -17.72
C ARG A 18 12.23 1.56 -16.62
N VAL A 19 11.51 2.61 -17.01
CA VAL A 19 10.64 3.40 -16.13
C VAL A 19 9.19 3.18 -16.52
N HIS A 20 8.35 2.93 -15.53
CA HIS A 20 6.90 2.79 -15.69
C HIS A 20 6.21 3.94 -14.97
N PRO A 21 5.57 4.88 -15.68
CA PRO A 21 4.84 5.97 -15.03
C PRO A 21 3.64 5.41 -14.27
N LEU A 22 3.37 5.96 -13.10
CA LEU A 22 2.17 5.65 -12.31
C LEU A 22 1.16 6.79 -12.40
N ILE A 23 -0.11 6.42 -12.31
CA ILE A 23 -1.21 7.36 -12.09
C ILE A 23 -1.57 7.40 -10.60
N PHE A 24 -2.22 8.48 -10.15
CA PHE A 24 -2.86 8.47 -8.84
C PHE A 24 -4.07 7.54 -8.86
N GLY A 25 -4.29 6.83 -7.76
CA GLY A 25 -5.27 5.75 -7.65
C GLY A 25 -4.64 4.38 -7.90
N ASP A 26 -5.41 3.52 -8.54
CA ASP A 26 -5.08 2.11 -8.73
C ASP A 26 -4.20 1.91 -9.97
N ASN A 27 -3.08 1.21 -9.81
CA ASN A 27 -2.20 0.77 -10.88
C ASN A 27 -2.00 -0.74 -10.77
N LEU A 28 -2.53 -1.48 -11.73
CA LEU A 28 -2.35 -2.92 -11.82
C LEU A 28 -0.93 -3.23 -12.32
N VAL A 29 -0.26 -4.13 -11.61
CA VAL A 29 1.00 -4.74 -12.04
C VAL A 29 0.72 -6.18 -12.43
N GLY A 30 1.12 -6.57 -13.63
CA GLY A 30 0.94 -7.95 -14.08
C GLY A 30 1.21 -8.18 -15.55
N ARG A 31 0.99 -9.42 -15.98
CA ARG A 31 1.14 -9.88 -17.36
C ARG A 31 -0.11 -9.65 -18.22
N ASP A 32 -1.19 -9.14 -17.65
CA ASP A 32 -2.32 -8.69 -18.47
C ASP A 32 -1.91 -7.46 -19.28
N ALA A 33 -2.16 -7.46 -20.59
CA ALA A 33 -1.83 -6.33 -21.47
C ALA A 33 -2.63 -5.05 -21.13
N THR A 34 -3.70 -5.19 -20.34
CA THR A 34 -4.48 -4.07 -19.82
C THR A 34 -3.90 -3.44 -18.55
N ALA A 35 -2.86 -4.03 -17.94
CA ALA A 35 -2.23 -3.52 -16.74
C ALA A 35 -1.45 -2.22 -17.00
N GLU A 36 -1.55 -1.26 -16.08
CA GLU A 36 -0.77 -0.01 -16.12
C GLU A 36 0.73 -0.28 -16.11
N VAL A 37 1.15 -1.31 -15.36
CA VAL A 37 2.53 -1.82 -15.35
C VAL A 37 2.55 -3.23 -15.93
N PHE A 38 2.60 -3.28 -17.26
CA PHE A 38 2.65 -4.53 -18.02
C PHE A 38 4.02 -5.20 -17.95
N LEU A 39 4.02 -6.49 -17.59
CA LEU A 39 5.20 -7.36 -17.51
C LEU A 39 4.99 -8.65 -18.31
N ASP A 40 5.65 -8.77 -19.45
CA ASP A 40 5.62 -9.99 -20.27
C ASP A 40 6.56 -11.08 -19.74
N ARG A 41 6.26 -11.62 -18.55
CA ARG A 41 7.08 -12.66 -17.91
C ARG A 41 6.24 -13.80 -17.33
N ALA A 42 6.67 -15.04 -17.55
CA ALA A 42 5.90 -16.24 -17.21
C ALA A 42 5.70 -16.46 -15.69
N ASP A 43 6.62 -15.93 -14.89
CA ASP A 43 6.63 -15.88 -13.43
C ASP A 43 5.74 -14.76 -12.85
N VAL A 44 5.14 -13.94 -13.72
CA VAL A 44 4.19 -12.89 -13.32
C VAL A 44 2.76 -13.32 -13.65
N SER A 45 1.87 -13.08 -12.70
CA SER A 45 0.43 -13.36 -12.81
C SER A 45 -0.22 -12.30 -13.70
N ARG A 46 -1.34 -12.64 -14.35
CA ARG A 46 -2.09 -11.67 -15.18
C ARG A 46 -2.43 -10.40 -14.39
N ARG A 47 -3.03 -10.59 -13.22
CA ARG A 47 -3.25 -9.57 -12.20
C ARG A 47 -2.42 -9.98 -11.00
N HIS A 48 -1.25 -9.39 -10.81
CA HIS A 48 -0.29 -9.86 -9.80
C HIS A 48 -0.35 -9.00 -8.55
N ALA A 49 -0.16 -7.69 -8.68
CA ALA A 49 -0.23 -6.77 -7.57
C ALA A 49 -1.05 -5.53 -7.95
N LEU A 50 -1.62 -4.88 -6.94
CA LEU A 50 -2.24 -3.56 -7.07
C LEU A 50 -1.40 -2.54 -6.31
N LEU A 51 -1.01 -1.48 -6.99
CA LEU A 51 -0.39 -0.31 -6.36
C LEU A 51 -1.44 0.79 -6.23
N ARG A 52 -1.75 1.17 -5.00
CA ARG A 52 -2.55 2.36 -4.69
C ARG A 52 -1.61 3.53 -4.45
N VAL A 53 -1.73 4.56 -5.27
CA VAL A 53 -0.87 5.75 -5.24
C VAL A 53 -1.68 6.98 -4.88
N ASP A 54 -1.32 7.66 -3.80
CA ASP A 54 -1.94 8.91 -3.38
C ASP A 54 -0.88 9.99 -3.13
N ARG A 55 -1.24 11.10 -2.47
CA ARG A 55 -0.27 12.18 -2.21
C ARG A 55 0.74 11.81 -1.12
N ASP A 56 0.37 10.89 -0.24
CA ASP A 56 1.10 10.52 0.97
C ASP A 56 2.04 9.35 0.70
N GLY A 57 1.74 8.49 -0.28
CA GLY A 57 2.67 7.48 -0.75
C GLY A 57 2.08 6.41 -1.66
N VAL A 58 2.69 5.23 -1.57
CA VAL A 58 2.37 4.05 -2.39
C VAL A 58 2.11 2.87 -1.46
N VAL A 59 0.99 2.17 -1.66
CA VAL A 59 0.67 0.92 -0.99
C VAL A 59 0.59 -0.18 -2.03
N VAL A 60 1.28 -1.29 -1.79
CA VAL A 60 1.20 -2.50 -2.63
C VAL A 60 0.33 -3.56 -1.95
N GLU A 61 -0.48 -4.24 -2.75
CA GLU A 61 -1.30 -5.37 -2.33
C GLU A 61 -1.11 -6.52 -3.33
N ASP A 62 -0.81 -7.72 -2.84
CA ASP A 62 -0.77 -8.93 -3.67
C ASP A 62 -2.21 -9.39 -3.96
N LEU A 63 -2.52 -9.66 -5.24
CA LEU A 63 -3.86 -10.04 -5.68
C LEU A 63 -4.07 -11.57 -5.72
N GLY A 64 -3.39 -12.29 -4.82
CA GLY A 64 -3.35 -13.75 -4.82
C GLY A 64 -2.48 -14.29 -5.96
N SER A 65 -1.34 -13.65 -6.21
CA SER A 65 -0.40 -14.08 -7.23
C SER A 65 0.24 -15.44 -6.91
N LYS A 66 0.83 -16.09 -7.92
CA LYS A 66 1.46 -17.40 -7.76
C LYS A 66 2.74 -17.34 -6.92
N ASN A 67 3.53 -16.29 -7.10
CA ASN A 67 4.87 -16.15 -6.51
C ASN A 67 4.91 -15.14 -5.36
N GLY A 68 3.80 -14.46 -5.09
CA GLY A 68 3.71 -13.40 -4.09
C GLY A 68 4.42 -12.12 -4.49
N VAL A 69 4.28 -11.12 -3.63
CA VAL A 69 5.00 -9.85 -3.70
C VAL A 69 5.97 -9.79 -2.54
N LEU A 70 7.21 -9.38 -2.81
CA LEU A 70 8.21 -9.15 -1.76
C LEU A 70 8.48 -7.66 -1.63
N VAL A 71 8.54 -7.13 -0.41
CA VAL A 71 8.98 -5.76 -0.12
C VAL A 71 10.26 -5.86 0.70
N ASP A 72 11.33 -5.21 0.23
CA ASP A 72 12.67 -5.30 0.83
C ASP A 72 13.16 -6.74 1.11
N GLY A 73 12.73 -7.70 0.28
CA GLY A 73 13.12 -9.11 0.36
C GLY A 73 12.21 -10.00 1.21
N GLU A 74 11.19 -9.44 1.87
CA GLU A 74 10.22 -10.21 2.67
C GLU A 74 8.86 -10.29 1.97
N ALA A 75 8.26 -11.48 1.96
CA ALA A 75 6.93 -11.68 1.38
C ALA A 75 5.86 -10.94 2.21
N ILE A 76 5.01 -10.17 1.55
CA ILE A 76 3.94 -9.44 2.22
C ILE A 76 2.74 -10.35 2.50
N ALA A 77 2.09 -10.17 3.64
CA ALA A 77 0.87 -10.90 4.01
C ALA A 77 -0.42 -10.10 3.73
N GLY A 78 -0.30 -8.86 3.26
CA GLY A 78 -1.42 -7.96 3.00
C GLY A 78 -0.95 -6.61 2.47
N PRO A 79 -1.85 -5.61 2.39
CA PRO A 79 -1.52 -4.27 1.93
C PRO A 79 -0.35 -3.68 2.72
N THR A 80 0.72 -3.30 2.02
CA THR A 80 1.99 -2.87 2.61
C THR A 80 2.42 -1.54 2.00
N ALA A 81 2.74 -0.55 2.84
CA ALA A 81 3.25 0.73 2.38
C ALA A 81 4.69 0.61 1.89
N ILE A 82 5.00 1.20 0.73
CA ILE A 82 6.35 1.25 0.17
C ILE A 82 6.84 2.70 0.23
N ALA A 83 7.99 2.90 0.88
CA ALA A 83 8.61 4.21 0.97
C ALA A 83 9.20 4.65 -0.38
N HIS A 84 9.35 5.98 -0.55
CA HIS A 84 10.16 6.51 -1.65
C HIS A 84 11.58 5.92 -1.61
N GLY A 85 12.08 5.43 -2.75
CA GLY A 85 13.39 4.79 -2.89
C GLY A 85 13.45 3.34 -2.42
N ALA A 86 12.40 2.84 -1.75
CA ALA A 86 12.34 1.44 -1.35
C ALA A 86 12.01 0.54 -2.55
N CYS A 87 12.33 -0.75 -2.38
CA CYS A 87 12.17 -1.73 -3.45
C CYS A 87 11.09 -2.76 -3.11
N PHE A 88 10.37 -3.17 -4.15
CA PHE A 88 9.52 -4.35 -4.10
C PHE A 88 9.76 -5.22 -5.31
N GLN A 89 9.38 -6.49 -5.22
CA GLN A 89 9.63 -7.50 -6.24
C GLN A 89 8.35 -8.22 -6.60
N VAL A 90 8.18 -8.45 -7.90
CA VAL A 90 7.09 -9.19 -8.54
C VAL A 90 7.72 -10.19 -9.50
N GLY A 91 7.54 -11.49 -9.21
CA GLY A 91 8.34 -12.53 -9.88
C GLY A 91 9.83 -12.28 -9.68
N ASP A 92 10.61 -12.26 -10.76
CA ASP A 92 12.04 -11.95 -10.76
C ASP A 92 12.32 -10.45 -11.04
N THR A 93 11.27 -9.64 -11.17
CA THR A 93 11.40 -8.20 -11.48
C THR A 93 11.40 -7.38 -10.20
N VAL A 94 12.49 -6.65 -9.96
CA VAL A 94 12.62 -5.72 -8.82
C VAL A 94 12.36 -4.30 -9.29
N PHE A 95 11.51 -3.58 -8.55
CA PHE A 95 11.16 -2.20 -8.78
C PHE A 95 11.57 -1.32 -7.61
N GLU A 96 12.15 -0.17 -7.91
CA GLU A 96 12.28 0.94 -6.99
C GLU A 96 11.12 1.92 -7.21
N VAL A 97 10.51 2.36 -6.10
CA VAL A 97 9.42 3.34 -6.12
C VAL A 97 9.97 4.76 -6.06
N SER A 98 9.64 5.60 -7.05
CA SER A 98 9.90 7.05 -6.99
C SER A 98 8.60 7.81 -6.81
N HIS A 99 8.38 8.28 -5.57
CA HIS A 99 7.26 9.15 -5.23
C HIS A 99 7.74 10.45 -4.54
N PRO A 100 7.84 11.59 -5.26
CA PRO A 100 8.36 12.84 -4.70
C PRO A 100 7.52 13.42 -3.54
N GLY A 101 6.18 13.30 -3.62
CA GLY A 101 5.25 13.80 -2.59
C GLY A 101 5.42 13.11 -1.23
N ALA A 102 5.52 11.79 -1.20
CA ALA A 102 5.78 10.98 -0.01
C ALA A 102 6.97 11.44 0.83
N GLN A 103 8.07 11.91 0.21
CA GLN A 103 9.22 12.44 0.95
C GLN A 103 8.88 13.72 1.70
N VAL A 104 8.11 14.62 1.07
CA VAL A 104 7.66 15.87 1.68
C VAL A 104 6.67 15.57 2.81
N ALA A 105 5.72 14.67 2.60
CA ALA A 105 4.78 14.24 3.65
C ALA A 105 5.51 13.65 4.86
N ALA A 106 6.46 12.74 4.62
CA ALA A 106 7.25 12.12 5.68
C ALA A 106 8.20 13.11 6.40
N ALA A 107 8.71 14.13 5.70
CA ALA A 107 9.51 15.20 6.32
C ALA A 107 8.65 16.14 7.15
N LEU A 108 7.46 16.52 6.66
CA LEU A 108 6.50 17.36 7.40
C LEU A 108 5.95 16.65 8.64
N ALA A 109 5.63 15.36 8.55
CA ALA A 109 5.20 14.56 9.69
C ALA A 109 6.25 14.52 10.81
N ARG A 110 7.54 14.32 10.46
CA ARG A 110 8.65 14.36 11.42
C ARG A 110 8.91 15.78 11.98
N ALA A 111 8.71 16.81 11.19
CA ALA A 111 8.90 18.20 11.62
C ALA A 111 7.79 18.68 12.59
N GLY A 112 6.60 18.08 12.53
CA GLY A 112 5.47 18.36 13.43
C GLY A 112 5.69 17.96 14.89
N GLU A 113 6.72 17.16 15.20
CA GLU A 113 6.99 16.66 16.56
C GLU A 113 8.00 17.51 17.37
N THR A 114 8.50 18.63 16.84
CA THR A 114 9.55 19.44 17.51
C THR A 114 9.13 20.88 17.86
N THR A 115 7.96 21.08 18.48
CA THR A 115 7.70 22.35 19.21
C THR A 115 6.92 22.15 20.50
N VAL A 116 7.51 21.40 21.44
CA VAL A 116 7.27 21.66 22.87
C VAL A 116 8.63 21.64 23.59
N THR A 117 9.38 22.74 23.49
CA THR A 117 10.39 23.07 24.51
C THR A 117 9.81 24.13 25.43
N ARG A 118 9.48 23.64 26.62
CA ARG A 118 8.98 24.25 27.86
C ARG A 118 9.57 25.63 28.22
N ALA A 119 8.69 26.62 28.43
CA ALA A 119 8.84 27.69 29.42
C ALA A 119 7.45 28.02 29.99
N GLY A 120 7.30 27.92 31.30
CA GLY A 120 6.01 27.64 31.95
C GLY A 120 5.16 28.83 32.38
N ARG A 121 3.89 28.54 32.67
CA ARG A 121 3.18 29.09 33.83
C ARG A 121 2.00 28.22 34.22
N ARG A 122 1.95 27.85 35.50
CA ARG A 122 0.90 27.07 36.16
C ARG A 122 -0.42 27.85 36.19
N ARG A 123 -1.54 27.16 35.99
CA ARG A 123 -2.69 27.06 36.92
C ARG A 123 -3.93 26.59 36.15
N GLY A 124 -4.47 25.43 36.53
CA GLY A 124 -5.77 24.94 36.07
C GLY A 124 -5.72 23.45 35.71
N GLN A 125 -5.62 22.60 36.72
CA GLN A 125 -5.75 21.15 36.59
C GLN A 125 -6.75 20.74 37.67
N GLU A 126 -7.91 20.23 37.28
CA GLU A 126 -8.64 19.15 37.98
C GLU A 126 -9.81 18.63 37.12
N PRO A 127 -10.31 17.40 37.36
CA PRO A 127 -10.40 16.36 36.35
C PRO A 127 -11.80 15.72 36.27
N ALA A 128 -11.87 14.63 35.50
CA ALA A 128 -12.86 13.54 35.59
C ALA A 128 -14.32 13.89 35.23
N ASP A 129 -14.74 13.55 34.01
CA ASP A 129 -15.48 12.31 33.74
C ASP A 129 -15.71 12.19 32.21
N ALA A 130 -16.04 10.99 31.74
CA ALA A 130 -16.36 10.58 30.35
C ALA A 130 -15.24 9.88 29.55
N ALA A 131 -14.99 8.64 29.99
CA ALA A 131 -15.01 7.40 29.20
C ALA A 131 -13.95 7.12 28.09
N PRO A 132 -13.49 5.85 28.00
CA PRO A 132 -12.35 5.45 27.20
C PRO A 132 -12.69 5.31 25.71
N SER A 133 -12.01 6.05 24.84
CA SER A 133 -11.91 5.66 23.44
C SER A 133 -10.92 4.50 23.33
N LEU A 134 -11.48 3.29 23.31
CA LEU A 134 -10.81 2.08 22.90
C LEU A 134 -10.41 2.26 21.42
N SER A 135 -9.21 2.79 21.14
CA SER A 135 -8.62 2.71 19.79
C SER A 135 -8.20 1.27 19.56
N ILE A 136 -9.23 0.49 19.25
CA ILE A 136 -9.18 -0.90 18.87
C ILE A 136 -8.10 -1.04 17.78
N ARG A 137 -7.14 -1.90 18.11
CA ARG A 137 -6.17 -2.48 17.20
C ARG A 137 -6.92 -2.87 15.93
N TRP A 138 -6.42 -2.43 14.77
CA TRP A 138 -7.10 -2.63 13.49
C TRP A 138 -7.14 -4.07 12.90
N PRO A 139 -6.71 -5.20 13.51
CA PRO A 139 -6.80 -6.47 12.81
C PRO A 139 -8.05 -7.27 13.25
N VAL A 140 -9.27 -6.85 12.90
CA VAL A 140 -10.44 -7.78 12.97
C VAL A 140 -11.56 -7.53 11.93
N LEU A 141 -11.71 -6.35 11.29
CA LEU A 141 -12.94 -6.08 10.53
C LEU A 141 -13.01 -6.59 9.07
N ALA A 142 -12.19 -7.57 8.67
CA ALA A 142 -12.28 -8.18 7.34
C ALA A 142 -12.51 -9.70 7.34
N THR A 143 -12.85 -10.31 8.48
CA THR A 143 -13.09 -11.77 8.57
C THR A 143 -14.56 -12.19 8.44
N VAL A 144 -15.51 -11.29 8.10
CA VAL A 144 -16.95 -11.63 8.14
C VAL A 144 -17.71 -11.49 6.82
N LEU A 145 -17.16 -10.88 5.76
CA LEU A 145 -17.93 -10.67 4.52
C LEU A 145 -17.81 -11.74 3.42
N PHE A 146 -17.06 -12.82 3.62
CA PHE A 146 -16.96 -13.89 2.60
C PHE A 146 -17.63 -15.23 2.95
N ALA A 147 -18.10 -15.42 4.19
CA ALA A 147 -18.76 -16.69 4.58
C ALA A 147 -20.29 -16.69 4.36
N ALA A 148 -20.94 -15.55 4.09
CA ALA A 148 -22.39 -15.48 3.95
C ALA A 148 -22.92 -15.78 2.52
N ALA A 149 -22.07 -15.71 1.49
CA ALA A 149 -22.51 -15.94 0.11
C ALA A 149 -22.51 -17.43 -0.32
N VAL A 150 -21.80 -18.32 0.41
CA VAL A 150 -21.70 -19.74 0.06
C VAL A 150 -22.80 -20.60 0.72
N VAL A 151 -23.31 -20.21 1.89
CA VAL A 151 -24.34 -20.99 2.61
C VAL A 151 -25.74 -20.81 2.01
N VAL A 152 -26.06 -19.62 1.47
CA VAL A 152 -27.37 -19.40 0.81
C VAL A 152 -27.46 -20.12 -0.54
N LEU A 153 -26.36 -20.33 -1.24
CA LEU A 153 -26.36 -21.01 -2.53
C LEU A 153 -26.46 -22.55 -2.42
N LEU A 154 -26.06 -23.14 -1.29
CA LEU A 154 -26.16 -24.59 -1.05
C LEU A 154 -27.49 -25.04 -0.40
N LEU A 155 -28.31 -24.12 0.10
CA LEU A 155 -29.65 -24.43 0.63
C LEU A 155 -30.79 -24.13 -0.34
N SER A 156 -30.50 -23.57 -1.53
CA SER A 156 -31.51 -23.20 -2.54
C SER A 156 -31.52 -24.13 -3.77
N GLY A 157 -30.63 -25.12 -3.81
CA GLY A 157 -30.39 -25.98 -4.99
C GLY A 157 -30.82 -27.44 -4.83
N ALA A 158 -31.56 -27.77 -3.78
CA ALA A 158 -32.22 -29.06 -3.64
C ALA A 158 -33.67 -28.76 -3.30
N GLU A 159 -34.53 -28.76 -4.33
CA GLU A 159 -35.93 -29.24 -4.37
C GLU A 159 -36.54 -28.75 -5.70
N LEU A 160 -36.95 -29.73 -6.53
CA LEU A 160 -37.58 -29.69 -7.87
C LEU A 160 -36.65 -29.84 -9.08
#